data_AF-A0A3D2ELN2-F1
#
_entry.id   AF-A0A3D2ELN2-F1
#
_cell.length_a   1.000
_cell.length_b   1.000
_cell.length_c   1.000
_cell.angle_alpha   90.00
_cell.angle_beta   90.00
_cell.angle_gamma   90.00
#
_symmetry.space_group_name_H-M   'P 1'
#
loop_
_entity.id
_entity.type
_entity.pdbx_description
1 polymer ?
#
loop_
_entity_poly.entity_id
_entity_poly.type
_entity_poly.pdbx_seq_one_letter_code
_entity_poly.pdbx_strand_id
1 'polypeptide(L)'
;QARACGLQPHTDMNPVLLKPQSETGAQIVVQGQVRGSARGAEYQAIKGSLMPDVLDSFHRLSQSAELVVVEGAGSASELNLREGDIANWGFARAASVP
;
A
#
# COMPACT_ATOMS: atom_id res chain seq x y z
N GLN A 1 1.02 -7.75 -10.78
CA GLN A 1 2.39 -7.27 -10.51
C GLN A 1 3.42 -8.38 -10.76
N ALA A 2 3.66 -9.32 -9.83
CA ALA A 2 4.72 -10.35 -9.97
C ALA A 2 4.74 -11.10 -11.31
N ARG A 3 3.59 -11.60 -11.78
CA ARG A 3 3.46 -12.27 -13.09
C ARG A 3 3.85 -11.37 -14.26
N ALA A 4 3.51 -10.09 -14.22
CA ALA A 4 3.86 -9.13 -15.28
C ALA A 4 5.37 -8.84 -15.30
N CYS A 5 6.02 -8.92 -14.14
CA CYS A 5 7.47 -8.79 -13.99
C CYS A 5 8.23 -10.10 -14.25
N GLY A 6 7.54 -11.24 -14.47
CA GLY A 6 8.17 -12.56 -14.59
C GLY A 6 8.80 -13.08 -13.29
N LEU A 7 8.36 -12.56 -12.13
CA LEU A 7 8.90 -12.89 -10.81
C LEU A 7 7.93 -13.73 -9.98
N GLN A 8 8.45 -14.38 -8.94
CA GLN A 8 7.62 -15.00 -7.91
C GLN A 8 6.84 -13.92 -7.14
N PRO A 9 5.60 -14.21 -6.68
CA PRO A 9 4.85 -13.30 -5.83
C PRO A 9 5.63 -12.93 -4.57
N HIS A 10 5.69 -11.63 -4.26
CA HIS A 10 6.35 -11.11 -3.07
C HIS A 10 5.46 -10.07 -2.38
N THR A 11 5.48 -10.04 -1.05
CA THR A 11 4.64 -9.14 -0.24
C THR A 11 4.94 -7.68 -0.48
N ASP A 12 6.20 -7.34 -0.79
CA ASP A 12 6.60 -5.95 -1.02
C ASP A 12 5.96 -5.33 -2.27
N MET A 13 5.46 -6.15 -3.21
CA MET A 13 4.74 -5.64 -4.40
C MET A 13 3.35 -5.10 -4.04
N ASN A 14 2.78 -5.55 -2.93
CA ASN A 14 1.52 -5.03 -2.39
C ASN A 14 1.54 -5.08 -0.86
N PRO A 15 2.25 -4.12 -0.22
CA PRO A 15 2.63 -4.24 1.18
C PRO A 15 1.47 -4.03 2.16
N VAL A 16 0.33 -3.49 1.72
CA VAL A 16 -0.88 -3.34 2.53
C VAL A 16 -2.05 -3.99 1.80
N LEU A 17 -2.61 -5.05 2.39
CA LEU A 17 -3.76 -5.77 1.86
C LEU A 17 -4.92 -5.69 2.86
N LEU A 18 -6.08 -5.22 2.38
CA LEU A 18 -7.35 -5.36 3.08
C LEU A 18 -8.02 -6.65 2.65
N LYS A 19 -8.06 -7.64 3.54
CA LYS A 19 -8.74 -8.92 3.31
C LYS A 19 -10.13 -8.88 3.94
N PRO A 20 -11.23 -8.92 3.16
CA PRO A 20 -12.59 -8.91 3.71
C PRO A 20 -12.79 -10.03 4.75
N GLN A 21 -13.41 -9.69 5.88
CA GLN A 21 -13.75 -10.64 6.95
C GLN A 21 -15.25 -10.59 7.32
N SER A 22 -15.94 -9.50 7.03
CA SER A 22 -17.38 -9.32 7.25
C SER A 22 -17.94 -8.29 6.27
N GLU A 23 -19.26 -8.07 6.29
CA GLU A 23 -19.94 -7.06 5.46
C GLU A 23 -19.32 -5.65 5.54
N THR A 24 -18.76 -5.26 6.68
CA THR A 24 -18.25 -3.89 6.91
C THR A 24 -16.78 -3.83 7.34
N GLY A 25 -16.13 -4.98 7.50
CA GLY A 25 -14.79 -5.08 8.11
C GLY A 25 -13.82 -5.92 7.29
N ALA A 26 -12.55 -5.53 7.35
CA ALA A 26 -11.44 -6.22 6.73
C ALA A 26 -10.29 -6.46 7.72
N GLN A 27 -9.59 -7.56 7.54
CA GLN A 27 -8.27 -7.77 8.12
C GLN A 27 -7.27 -6.88 7.41
N ILE A 28 -6.44 -6.20 8.18
CA ILE A 28 -5.31 -5.42 7.67
C ILE A 28 -4.08 -6.32 7.73
N VAL A 29 -3.57 -6.66 6.56
CA VAL A 29 -2.34 -7.44 6.39
C VAL A 29 -1.25 -6.49 5.89
N VAL A 30 -0.15 -6.38 6.64
CA VAL A 30 0.99 -5.53 6.30
C VAL A 30 2.20 -6.41 6.12
N GLN A 31 2.84 -6.33 4.94
CA GLN A 31 4.01 -7.14 4.57
C GLN A 31 3.81 -8.65 4.84
N GLY A 32 2.61 -9.16 4.54
CA GLY A 32 2.22 -10.56 4.74
C GLY A 32 1.84 -10.95 6.16
N GLN A 33 1.92 -10.03 7.13
CA GLN A 33 1.56 -10.29 8.52
C GLN A 33 0.24 -9.61 8.90
N VAL A 34 -0.61 -10.33 9.64
CA VAL A 34 -1.85 -9.76 10.18
C VAL A 34 -1.50 -8.72 11.23
N ARG A 35 -1.88 -7.46 11.00
CA ARG A 35 -1.73 -6.37 11.98
C ARG A 35 -2.99 -6.16 12.82
N GLY A 36 -4.15 -6.51 12.29
CA GLY A 36 -5.42 -6.37 12.98
C GLY A 36 -6.60 -6.42 12.02
N SER A 37 -7.72 -5.88 12.45
CA SER A 37 -8.95 -5.73 11.66
C SER A 37 -9.53 -4.34 11.87
N ALA A 38 -10.12 -3.76 10.82
CA ALA A 38 -10.77 -2.47 10.89
C ALA A 38 -12.01 -2.45 9.98
N ARG A 39 -13.00 -1.63 10.36
CA ARG A 39 -14.04 -1.18 9.44
C ARG A 39 -13.49 -0.13 8.48
N GLY A 40 -14.26 0.19 7.42
CA GLY A 40 -13.85 1.19 6.43
C GLY A 40 -13.46 2.55 7.03
N ALA A 41 -14.27 3.11 7.93
CA ALA A 41 -13.99 4.40 8.57
C ALA A 41 -12.76 4.33 9.51
N GLU A 42 -12.65 3.25 10.29
CA GLU A 42 -11.51 3.01 11.17
C GLU A 42 -10.21 2.90 10.37
N TYR A 43 -10.25 2.19 9.23
CA TYR A 43 -9.11 2.09 8.31
C TYR A 43 -8.70 3.46 7.78
N GLN A 44 -9.64 4.31 7.36
CA GLN A 44 -9.31 5.65 6.88
C GLN A 44 -8.57 6.48 7.94
N ALA A 45 -8.92 6.34 9.21
CA ALA A 45 -8.26 7.05 10.31
C ALA A 45 -6.82 6.56 10.56
N ILE A 46 -6.52 5.27 10.32
CA ILE A 46 -5.20 4.69 10.58
C ILE A 46 -4.33 4.53 9.33
N LYS A 47 -4.88 4.62 8.11
CA LYS A 47 -4.14 4.29 6.87
C LYS A 47 -2.81 5.05 6.75
N GLY A 48 -2.79 6.32 7.18
CA GLY A 48 -1.60 7.16 7.10
C GLY A 48 -0.44 6.65 7.96
N SER A 49 -0.73 5.93 9.06
CA SER A 49 0.31 5.34 9.91
C SER A 49 1.02 4.15 9.26
N LEU A 50 0.52 3.64 8.13
CA LEU A 50 1.11 2.53 7.39
C LEU A 50 2.15 2.98 6.35
N MET A 51 2.29 4.29 6.11
CA MET A 51 3.27 4.84 5.16
C MET A 51 4.70 4.31 5.39
N PRO A 52 5.21 4.19 6.63
CA PRO A 52 6.54 3.64 6.87
C PRO A 52 6.71 2.22 6.34
N ASP A 53 5.72 1.33 6.53
CA ASP A 53 5.78 -0.05 6.02
C ASP A 53 5.74 -0.11 4.48
N VAL A 54 5.02 0.84 3.84
CA VAL A 54 4.97 0.97 2.37
C VAL A 54 6.33 1.41 1.83
N LEU A 55 6.93 2.44 2.42
CA LEU A 55 8.25 2.95 2.02
C LEU A 55 9.36 1.91 2.22
N ASP A 56 9.31 1.17 3.33
CA ASP A 56 10.24 0.08 3.61
C ASP A 56 10.17 -1.02 2.52
N SER A 57 8.96 -1.38 2.09
CA SER A 57 8.76 -2.33 0.98
C SER A 57 9.25 -1.79 -0.36
N PHE A 58 8.98 -0.52 -0.65
CA PHE A 58 9.49 0.15 -1.85
C PHE A 58 11.02 0.17 -1.87
N HIS A 59 11.68 0.54 -0.77
CA HIS A 59 13.14 0.57 -0.67
C HIS A 59 13.77 -0.81 -0.88
N ARG A 60 13.20 -1.89 -0.30
CA ARG A 60 13.68 -3.25 -0.56
C ARG A 60 13.56 -3.65 -2.03
N LEU A 61 12.43 -3.33 -2.67
CA LEU A 61 12.26 -3.58 -4.10
C LEU A 61 13.28 -2.80 -4.93
N SER A 62 13.48 -1.51 -4.65
CA SER A 62 14.44 -0.65 -5.35
C SER A 62 15.90 -1.12 -5.20
N GLN A 63 16.24 -1.87 -4.15
CA GLN A 63 17.57 -2.48 -4.01
C GLN A 63 17.75 -3.74 -4.87
N SER A 64 16.65 -4.41 -5.24
CA SER A 64 16.65 -5.68 -5.97
C SER A 64 16.27 -5.57 -7.45
N ALA A 65 15.82 -4.40 -7.90
CA ALA A 65 15.30 -4.17 -9.25
C ALA A 65 15.93 -2.92 -9.88
N GLU A 66 16.26 -3.01 -11.16
CA GLU A 66 16.77 -1.88 -11.94
C GLU A 66 15.69 -0.81 -12.22
N LEU A 67 14.43 -1.23 -12.24
CA LEU A 67 13.27 -0.36 -12.44
C LEU A 67 12.11 -0.83 -11.56
N VAL A 68 11.53 0.12 -10.83
CA VAL A 68 10.29 -0.08 -10.06
C VAL A 68 9.22 0.81 -10.65
N VAL A 69 8.10 0.21 -11.08
CA VAL A 69 6.90 0.94 -11.52
C VAL A 69 5.88 0.86 -10.41
N VAL A 70 5.44 2.02 -9.92
CA VAL A 70 4.42 2.11 -8.87
C VAL A 70 3.08 2.42 -9.52
N GLU A 71 2.10 1.55 -9.26
CA GLU A 71 0.71 1.76 -9.66
C GLU A 71 -0.07 2.25 -8.45
N GLY A 72 -0.76 3.39 -8.59
CA GLY A 72 -1.64 3.91 -7.57
C GLY A 72 -2.89 3.05 -7.38
N ALA A 73 -3.68 3.38 -6.35
CA ALA A 73 -4.93 2.67 -6.06
C ALA A 73 -6.11 3.66 -6.04
N GLY A 74 -7.17 3.32 -6.78
CA GLY A 74 -8.35 4.16 -6.91
C GLY A 74 -8.06 5.46 -7.67
N SER A 75 -8.88 6.48 -7.44
CA SER A 75 -8.73 7.79 -8.07
C SER A 75 -7.73 8.67 -7.30
N ALA A 76 -6.65 9.09 -7.97
CA ALA A 76 -5.71 10.07 -7.42
C ALA A 76 -6.30 11.50 -7.30
N SER A 77 -7.49 11.73 -7.87
CA SER A 77 -8.15 13.05 -7.93
C SER A 77 -9.10 13.32 -6.76
N GLU A 78 -9.38 12.32 -5.94
CA GLU A 78 -10.29 12.44 -4.78
C GLU A 78 -9.62 13.21 -3.63
N LEU A 79 -9.84 14.53 -3.60
CA LEU A 79 -9.26 15.45 -2.61
C LEU A 79 -9.52 15.01 -1.16
N ASN A 80 -10.70 14.45 -0.91
CA ASN A 80 -11.14 13.93 0.39
C ASN A 80 -10.33 12.72 0.88
N LEU A 81 -9.57 12.05 0.01
CA LEU A 81 -8.75 10.90 0.37
C LEU A 81 -7.25 11.22 0.45
N ARG A 82 -6.86 12.47 0.14
CA ARG A 82 -5.45 12.91 0.19
C ARG A 82 -4.83 12.83 1.57
N GLU A 83 -5.61 13.10 2.62
CA GLU A 83 -5.13 12.97 3.98
C GLU A 83 -4.84 11.50 4.29
N GLY A 84 -3.59 11.20 4.65
CA GLY A 84 -3.10 9.85 4.88
C GLY A 84 -2.96 8.99 3.62
N ASP A 85 -3.03 9.54 2.41
CA ASP A 85 -2.86 8.75 1.18
C ASP A 85 -1.50 8.03 1.16
N ILE A 86 -1.53 6.71 1.05
CA ILE A 86 -0.35 5.84 1.02
C ILE A 86 -0.11 5.16 -0.32
N ALA A 87 -0.94 5.46 -1.33
CA ALA A 87 -0.90 4.75 -2.62
C ALA A 87 -0.73 5.68 -3.83
N ASN A 88 -1.10 6.97 -3.71
CA ASN A 88 -1.05 7.90 -4.84
C ASN A 88 -0.07 9.05 -4.55
N TRP A 89 -0.55 10.29 -4.50
CA TRP A 89 0.27 11.49 -4.30
C TRP A 89 0.99 11.50 -2.95
N GLY A 90 0.36 10.98 -1.90
CA GLY A 90 0.98 10.92 -0.59
C GLY A 90 2.21 9.99 -0.60
N PHE A 91 2.10 8.84 -1.28
CA PHE A 91 3.25 7.96 -1.53
C PHE A 91 4.32 8.65 -2.37
N ALA A 92 3.94 9.21 -3.53
CA ALA A 92 4.89 9.80 -4.46
C ALA A 92 5.75 10.90 -3.81
N ARG A 93 5.12 11.74 -2.98
CA ARG A 93 5.81 12.77 -2.18
C ARG A 93 6.72 12.18 -1.12
N ALA A 94 6.25 11.17 -0.39
CA ALA A 94 7.03 10.56 0.69
C ALA A 94 8.25 9.80 0.15
N ALA A 95 8.11 9.13 -0.99
CA ALA A 95 9.19 8.43 -1.68
C ALA A 95 10.06 9.34 -2.57
N SER A 96 9.67 10.61 -2.76
CA SER A 96 10.35 11.56 -3.65
C SER A 96 10.53 11.03 -5.08
N VAL A 97 9.49 10.41 -5.62
CA VAL A 97 9.45 9.86 -6.99
C VAL A 97 8.62 10.75 -7.92
N PRO A 98 8.94 10.79 -9.22
CA PRO A 98 8.24 11.63 -10.20
C PRO A 98 6.76 11.26 -10.40
#